data_AF-A0A822GGB9-F1
#
_entry.id   AF-A0A822GGB9-F1
#
_cell.length_a   1.000
_cell.length_b   1.000
_cell.length_c   1.000
_cell.angle_alpha   90.00
_cell.angle_beta   90.00
_cell.angle_gamma   90.00
#
_symmetry.space_group_name_H-M   'P 1'
#
loop_
_entity.id
_entity.type
_entity.pdbx_description
1 polymer ?
#
loop_
_entity_poly.entity_id
_entity_poly.type
_entity_poly.pdbx_seq_one_letter_code
_entity_poly.pdbx_strand_id
1 'polypeptide(L)'
;RKEINNTDNVEDDIDLSERIERDGECKLCGCTQRITIHHLIPKLILKRMKNSGKESVDVSKYLIEVCRPCHNEIHRIWPHSELAKDYQTVDMILDAPDIQPYLNWKRTRERTA
;
A
#
# COMPACT_ATOMS: atom_id res chain seq x y z
N ARG A 1 30.67 -11.21 15.35
CA ARG A 1 31.63 -10.68 14.34
C ARG A 1 31.43 -11.46 13.06
N LYS A 2 30.87 -10.79 12.04
CA LYS A 2 30.87 -11.12 10.60
C LYS A 2 30.12 -12.41 10.20
N GLU A 3 28.93 -12.29 9.59
CA GLU A 3 28.66 -11.98 8.16
C GLU A 3 28.54 -13.27 7.33
N ILE A 4 27.34 -13.47 6.75
CA ILE A 4 27.02 -14.14 5.48
C ILE A 4 25.53 -13.84 5.22
N ASN A 5 25.18 -12.76 4.52
CA ASN A 5 25.01 -12.60 3.06
C ASN A 5 24.17 -13.70 2.38
N ASN A 6 22.93 -13.33 2.04
CA ASN A 6 22.17 -13.71 0.84
C ASN A 6 21.09 -12.62 0.70
N THR A 7 21.26 -11.57 -0.12
CA THR A 7 21.04 -11.55 -1.58
C THR A 7 19.85 -12.36 -2.04
N ASP A 8 18.66 -11.97 -1.57
CA ASP A 8 17.49 -12.03 -2.44
C ASP A 8 17.26 -10.60 -2.94
N ASN A 9 17.76 -10.37 -4.16
CA ASN A 9 17.28 -9.30 -5.01
C ASN A 9 15.77 -9.46 -5.13
N VAL A 10 15.02 -8.77 -4.29
CA VAL A 10 13.63 -8.38 -4.59
C VAL A 10 13.68 -7.02 -5.26
N GLU A 11 14.42 -6.97 -6.38
CA GLU A 11 14.20 -6.00 -7.45
C GLU A 11 13.05 -6.54 -8.31
N ASP A 12 11.87 -6.75 -7.72
CA ASP A 12 10.68 -7.13 -8.49
C ASP A 12 9.63 -6.04 -8.32
N ASP A 13 9.38 -5.37 -9.44
CA ASP A 13 8.27 -4.47 -9.71
C ASP A 13 8.24 -3.16 -8.91
N ILE A 14 9.11 -2.20 -9.28
CA ILE A 14 8.74 -0.78 -9.14
C ILE A 14 7.49 -0.58 -10.00
N ASP A 15 6.32 -0.66 -9.36
CA ASP A 15 5.04 -0.49 -10.01
C ASP A 15 4.98 0.92 -10.61
N LEU A 16 5.06 1.02 -11.95
CA LEU A 16 5.13 2.29 -12.67
C LEU A 16 3.94 3.24 -12.38
N SER A 17 2.86 2.73 -11.76
CA SER A 17 1.74 3.53 -11.27
C SER A 17 2.11 4.46 -10.11
N GLU A 18 3.19 4.17 -9.40
CA GLU A 18 3.70 4.94 -8.26
C GLU A 18 4.32 6.28 -8.64
N ARG A 19 4.64 6.49 -9.93
CA ARG A 19 5.30 7.71 -10.41
C ARG A 19 4.38 8.93 -10.54
N ILE A 20 3.07 8.77 -10.34
CA ILE A 20 2.14 9.89 -10.38
C ILE A 20 2.17 10.61 -9.03
N GLU A 21 3.11 11.54 -8.90
CA GLU A 21 3.26 12.38 -7.73
C GLU A 21 2.45 13.66 -7.86
N ARG A 22 1.21 13.62 -7.36
CA ARG A 22 0.37 14.80 -7.19
C ARG A 22 0.25 15.16 -5.72
N ASP A 23 -0.01 16.43 -5.44
CA ASP A 23 -0.42 16.84 -4.10
C ASP A 23 -1.86 16.36 -3.86
N GLY A 24 -2.10 15.72 -2.73
CA GLY A 24 -3.39 15.16 -2.37
C GLY A 24 -3.43 14.70 -0.92
N GLU A 25 -4.63 14.37 -0.44
CA GLU A 25 -4.83 13.87 0.92
C GLU A 25 -4.56 12.36 0.98
N CYS A 26 -3.60 11.95 1.82
CA CYS A 26 -3.30 10.54 2.04
C CYS A 26 -4.49 9.83 2.70
N LYS A 27 -4.99 8.76 2.10
CA LYS A 27 -6.15 7.99 2.61
C LYS A 27 -5.87 7.22 3.90
N LEU A 28 -4.61 7.10 4.31
CA LEU A 28 -4.25 6.49 5.60
C LEU A 28 -4.01 7.51 6.69
N CYS A 29 -3.05 8.42 6.49
CA CYS A 29 -2.69 9.38 7.54
C CYS A 29 -3.53 10.67 7.53
N GLY A 30 -4.26 10.98 6.45
CA GLY A 30 -5.07 12.20 6.32
C GLY A 30 -4.26 13.48 6.04
N CYS A 31 -2.94 13.39 5.86
CA CYS A 31 -2.11 14.56 5.59
C CYS A 31 -2.09 14.89 4.09
N THR A 32 -2.18 16.18 3.76
CA THR A 32 -2.04 16.69 2.39
C THR A 32 -0.56 16.77 2.00
N GLN A 33 -0.13 15.93 1.06
CA GLN A 33 1.25 15.87 0.58
C GLN A 33 1.33 15.15 -0.78
N ARG A 34 2.55 14.87 -1.25
CA ARG A 34 2.77 14.03 -2.44
C ARG A 34 2.25 12.62 -2.20
N ILE A 35 1.18 12.28 -2.91
CA ILE A 35 0.57 10.95 -2.90
C ILE A 35 1.05 10.11 -4.08
N THR A 36 1.02 8.81 -3.86
CA THR A 36 1.32 7.72 -4.79
C THR A 36 0.13 6.77 -4.80
N ILE A 37 -0.02 5.99 -5.86
CA ILE A 37 -1.05 4.96 -5.96
C ILE A 37 -0.46 3.65 -5.46
N HIS A 38 -1.08 3.05 -4.45
CA HIS A 38 -0.72 1.71 -3.96
C HIS A 38 -1.80 0.70 -4.36
N HIS A 39 -1.36 -0.48 -4.82
CA HIS A 39 -2.23 -1.57 -5.22
C HIS A 39 -2.40 -2.57 -4.08
N LEU A 40 -3.59 -2.64 -3.49
CA LEU A 40 -3.92 -3.59 -2.43
C LEU A 40 -3.97 -5.04 -2.92
N ILE A 41 -4.35 -5.22 -4.19
CA ILE A 41 -4.35 -6.52 -4.84
C ILE A 41 -3.39 -6.46 -6.03
N PRO A 42 -2.36 -7.33 -6.07
CA PRO A 42 -1.44 -7.42 -7.20
C PRO A 42 -2.15 -7.55 -8.55
N LYS A 43 -1.65 -6.84 -9.56
CA LYS A 43 -2.19 -6.84 -10.93
C LYS A 43 -2.36 -8.25 -11.52
N LEU A 44 -1.45 -9.17 -11.20
CA LEU A 44 -1.54 -10.56 -11.65
C LEU A 44 -2.79 -11.27 -11.12
N ILE A 45 -3.16 -11.01 -9.86
CA ILE A 45 -4.39 -11.52 -9.25
C ILE A 45 -5.60 -10.87 -9.93
N LEU A 46 -5.60 -9.55 -10.13
CA LEU A 46 -6.66 -8.84 -10.85
C LEU A 46 -6.87 -9.36 -12.28
N LYS A 47 -5.79 -9.67 -13.00
CA LYS A 47 -5.83 -10.25 -14.36
C LYS A 47 -6.46 -11.64 -14.36
N ARG A 48 -6.15 -12.48 -13.37
CA ARG A 48 -6.80 -13.79 -13.18
C ARG A 48 -8.28 -13.66 -12.82
N MET A 49 -8.63 -12.69 -11.97
CA MET A 49 -10.04 -12.41 -11.60
C MET A 49 -10.86 -11.92 -12.80
N LYS A 50 -10.30 -11.08 -13.68
CA LYS A 50 -10.96 -10.66 -14.93
C LYS A 50 -11.18 -11.83 -15.90
N ASN A 51 -10.21 -12.74 -15.99
CA ASN A 51 -10.26 -13.86 -16.95
C ASN A 51 -11.09 -15.06 -16.48
N SER A 52 -11.61 -15.06 -15.24
CA SER A 52 -12.35 -16.20 -14.67
C SER A 52 -13.86 -16.18 -14.95
N GLY A 53 -14.34 -15.29 -15.83
CA GLY A 53 -15.73 -15.27 -16.29
C GLY A 53 -16.77 -14.88 -15.23
N LYS A 54 -16.32 -14.53 -14.02
CA LYS A 54 -17.16 -13.85 -13.01
C LYS A 54 -17.33 -12.39 -13.42
N GLU A 55 -18.43 -11.80 -12.94
CA GLU A 55 -18.81 -10.39 -13.11
C GLU A 55 -17.58 -9.45 -13.09
N SER A 56 -17.54 -8.47 -14.00
CA SER A 56 -16.39 -7.59 -14.21
C SER A 56 -15.88 -7.02 -12.89
N VAL A 57 -14.73 -7.50 -12.43
CA VAL A 57 -14.13 -7.04 -11.17
C VAL A 57 -13.64 -5.61 -11.35
N ASP A 58 -14.27 -4.70 -10.61
CA ASP A 58 -13.87 -3.29 -10.55
C ASP A 58 -12.53 -3.17 -9.82
N VAL A 59 -11.46 -3.07 -10.61
CA VAL A 59 -10.09 -2.97 -10.13
C VAL A 59 -9.79 -1.67 -9.40
N SER A 60 -10.60 -0.62 -9.63
CA SER A 60 -10.38 0.69 -9.02
C SER A 60 -10.55 0.66 -7.50
N LYS A 61 -11.36 -0.29 -7.00
CA LYS A 61 -11.60 -0.50 -5.57
C LYS A 61 -10.37 -0.97 -4.79
N TYR A 62 -9.36 -1.50 -5.50
CA TYR A 62 -8.12 -2.00 -4.90
C TYR A 62 -6.96 -1.01 -5.03
N LEU A 63 -7.24 0.20 -5.53
CA LEU A 63 -6.26 1.29 -5.63
C LEU A 63 -6.49 2.25 -4.47
N ILE A 64 -5.40 2.64 -3.81
CA ILE A 64 -5.45 3.62 -2.74
C ILE A 64 -4.42 4.71 -2.95
N GLU A 65 -4.80 5.94 -2.61
CA GLU A 65 -3.93 7.11 -2.72
C GLU A 65 -3.27 7.37 -1.37
N VAL A 66 -1.97 7.11 -1.28
CA VAL A 66 -1.20 7.20 -0.05
C VAL A 66 0.09 7.94 -0.27
N CYS A 67 0.55 8.67 0.75
CA CYS A 67 1.86 9.30 0.68
C CYS A 67 2.98 8.26 0.69
N ARG A 68 4.16 8.59 0.14
CA ARG A 68 5.32 7.70 0.13
C ARG A 68 5.66 7.09 1.51
N PRO A 69 5.64 7.84 2.63
CA PRO A 69 5.87 7.24 3.94
C PRO A 69 4.87 6.16 4.31
N CYS A 70 3.57 6.38 4.06
CA CYS A 70 2.54 5.39 4.34
C CYS A 70 2.62 4.20 3.39
N HIS A 71 2.96 4.45 2.12
CA HIS A 71 3.21 3.39 1.16
C HIS A 71 4.31 2.42 1.66
N ASN A 72 5.47 2.97 2.01
CA ASN A 72 6.58 2.16 2.51
C ASN A 72 6.20 1.39 3.79
N GLU A 73 5.39 2.01 4.65
CA GLU A 73 4.92 1.37 5.88
C GLU A 73 4.01 0.17 5.59
N ILE A 74 3.11 0.28 4.61
CA ILE A 74 2.24 -0.84 4.21
C ILE A 74 3.07 -2.06 3.83
N HIS A 75 4.08 -1.89 2.96
CA HIS A 75 4.98 -2.99 2.57
C HIS A 75 5.88 -3.49 3.70
N ARG A 76 6.14 -2.65 4.70
CA ARG A 76 6.92 -3.03 5.88
C ARG A 76 6.11 -3.93 6.82
N ILE A 77 4.82 -3.65 6.98
CA ILE A 77 3.94 -4.40 7.89
C ILE A 77 3.43 -5.68 7.21
N TRP A 78 2.93 -5.57 5.98
CA TRP A 78 2.27 -6.68 5.29
C TRP A 78 2.89 -6.96 3.92
N PRO A 79 3.23 -8.22 3.62
CA PRO A 79 3.56 -8.61 2.26
C PRO A 79 2.31 -8.59 1.37
N HIS A 80 2.50 -8.49 0.05
CA HIS A 80 1.41 -8.45 -0.94
C HIS A 80 0.37 -9.58 -0.77
N SER A 81 0.81 -10.78 -0.36
CA SER A 81 -0.08 -11.93 -0.16
C SER A 81 -1.06 -11.72 0.99
N GLU A 82 -0.65 -11.02 2.05
CA GLU A 82 -1.48 -10.75 3.22
C GLU A 82 -2.42 -9.58 2.94
N LEU A 83 -1.93 -8.50 2.32
CA LEU A 83 -2.76 -7.39 1.84
C LEU A 83 -3.90 -7.88 0.94
N ALA A 84 -3.58 -8.72 -0.05
CA ALA A 84 -4.57 -9.22 -1.00
C ALA A 84 -5.61 -10.16 -0.37
N LYS A 85 -5.35 -10.69 0.82
CA LYS A 85 -6.23 -11.66 1.49
C LYS A 85 -7.05 -11.01 2.59
N ASP A 86 -6.40 -10.26 3.47
CA ASP A 86 -6.96 -9.81 4.74
C ASP A 86 -7.17 -8.28 4.77
N TYR A 87 -6.60 -7.51 3.83
CA TYR A 87 -6.67 -6.03 3.81
C TYR A 87 -6.97 -5.46 2.41
N GLN A 88 -8.09 -5.89 1.83
CA GLN A 88 -8.45 -5.59 0.44
C GLN A 88 -9.05 -4.19 0.21
N THR A 89 -9.25 -3.41 1.29
CA THR A 89 -9.84 -2.07 1.22
C THR A 89 -9.12 -1.09 2.17
N VAL A 90 -9.29 0.21 1.93
CA VAL A 90 -8.76 1.27 2.80
C VAL A 90 -9.27 1.10 4.23
N ASP A 91 -10.56 0.84 4.40
CA ASP A 91 -11.18 0.73 5.72
C ASP A 91 -10.59 -0.44 6.51
N MET A 92 -10.34 -1.59 5.86
CA MET A 92 -9.68 -2.73 6.51
C MET A 92 -8.26 -2.39 6.98
N ILE A 93 -7.51 -1.59 6.22
CA ILE A 93 -6.19 -1.12 6.65
C ILE A 93 -6.32 -0.14 7.82
N LEU A 94 -7.28 0.79 7.74
CA LEU A 94 -7.52 1.78 8.79
C LEU A 94 -8.00 1.16 10.10
N ASP A 95 -8.64 0.00 10.07
CA ASP A 95 -9.06 -0.76 11.26
C ASP A 95 -7.99 -1.74 11.75
N ALA A 96 -6.94 -1.99 10.95
CA ALA A 96 -5.91 -2.95 11.31
C ALA A 96 -5.09 -2.46 12.53
N PRO A 97 -4.92 -3.30 13.57
CA PRO A 97 -4.21 -2.90 14.78
C PRO A 97 -2.73 -2.65 14.54
N ASP A 98 -2.12 -3.35 13.58
CA ASP A 98 -0.66 -3.31 13.34
C ASP A 98 -0.19 -1.94 12.83
N ILE A 99 -1.02 -1.24 12.05
CA ILE A 99 -0.69 0.07 11.47
C ILE A 99 -1.07 1.24 12.39
N GLN A 100 -1.93 1.04 13.38
CA GLN A 100 -2.40 2.11 14.29
C GLN A 100 -1.25 2.87 14.98
N PRO A 101 -0.21 2.21 15.55
CA PRO A 101 0.87 2.93 16.23
C PRO A 101 1.58 3.90 15.29
N TYR A 102 1.81 3.48 14.04
CA TYR A 102 2.41 4.31 13.01
C TYR A 102 1.50 5.48 12.63
N LEU A 103 0.22 5.22 12.34
CA LEU A 103 -0.71 6.28 11.93
C LEU A 103 -0.90 7.34 13.02
N ASN A 104 -1.00 6.92 14.28
CA ASN A 104 -1.11 7.82 15.41
C ASN A 104 0.14 8.70 15.53
N TRP A 105 1.33 8.09 15.50
CA TRP A 105 2.59 8.83 15.52
C TRP A 105 2.71 9.81 14.34
N LYS A 106 2.39 9.36 13.11
CA LYS A 106 2.49 10.16 11.89
C LYS A 106 1.55 11.36 11.94
N ARG A 107 0.28 11.14 12.30
CA ARG A 107 -0.74 12.19 12.43
C ARG A 107 -0.35 13.24 13.46
N THR A 108 0.24 12.84 14.59
CA THR A 108 0.69 13.79 15.62
C THR A 108 1.83 14.66 15.12
N ARG A 109 2.85 14.09 14.47
CA ARG A 109 4.04 14.86 14.05
C ARG A 109 3.75 15.84 12.93
N GLU A 110 2.92 15.46 11.96
CA GLU A 110 2.58 16.31 10.82
C GLU A 110 1.54 17.39 11.15
N ARG A 111 0.84 17.29 12.30
CA ARG A 111 -0.03 18.37 12.81
C ARG A 111 0.73 19.51 13.47
N THR A 112 2.00 19.29 13.77
CA THR A 112 2.84 20.21 14.55
C THR A 112 3.86 20.96 13.67
N ALA A 113 3.76 20.80 12.35
CA ALA A 113 4.53 21.51 11.34
C ALA A 113 3.60 22.50 10.61
#